data_AF-A0A1I2VMH8-F1
#
_entry.id   AF-A0A1I2VMH8-F1
#
_cell.length_a   1.000
_cell.length_b   1.000
_cell.length_c   1.000
_cell.angle_alpha   90.00
_cell.angle_beta   90.00
_cell.angle_gamma   90.00
#
_symmetry.space_group_name_H-M   'P 1'
#
loop_
_entity.id
_entity.type
_entity.pdbx_description
1 polymer ?
#
loop_
_entity_poly.entity_id
_entity_poly.type
_entity_poly.pdbx_seq_one_letter_code
_entity_poly.pdbx_strand_id
1 'polypeptide(L)'
;MNNQISKVLTLLPKNINPLEALEGIKRIHEMQLEIKQLDNQSKDLEIKEKVLMEELQQKYKLLHKLFDKVFSERTSVINKNFEIIDEGLKRNDKDIILSGLTNLSNVISASPFSNIAELTELIKTGKTIEL
;
A
#
# COMPACT_ATOMS: atom_id res chain seq x y z
N MET A 1 16.47 -35.34 -28.99
CA MET A 1 15.82 -34.44 -29.98
C MET A 1 15.78 -35.02 -31.39
N ASN A 2 16.86 -35.63 -31.91
CA ASN A 2 16.93 -36.14 -33.30
C ASN A 2 15.89 -37.21 -33.71
N ASN A 3 15.42 -38.05 -32.78
CA ASN A 3 14.52 -39.16 -33.12
C ASN A 3 13.07 -38.72 -33.41
N GLN A 4 12.62 -37.59 -32.85
CA GLN A 4 11.25 -37.11 -33.09
C GLN A 4 11.13 -36.30 -34.39
N ILE A 5 12.18 -35.57 -34.77
CA ILE A 5 12.24 -34.82 -36.04
C ILE A 5 12.20 -35.79 -37.23
N SER A 6 12.95 -36.90 -37.17
CA SER A 6 12.93 -37.94 -38.20
C SER A 6 11.54 -38.55 -38.41
N LYS A 7 10.78 -38.75 -37.32
CA LYS A 7 9.43 -39.33 -37.36
C LYS A 7 8.40 -38.39 -37.98
N VAL A 8 8.53 -37.08 -37.76
CA VAL A 8 7.64 -36.07 -38.36
C VAL A 8 7.92 -35.90 -39.85
N LEU A 9 9.19 -35.95 -40.28
CA LEU A 9 9.57 -35.89 -41.70
C LEU A 9 8.97 -37.05 -42.51
N THR A 10 8.79 -38.23 -41.91
CA THR A 10 8.17 -39.39 -42.57
C THR A 10 6.65 -39.28 -42.77
N LEU A 11 5.99 -38.32 -42.11
CA LEU A 11 4.55 -38.08 -42.21
C LEU A 11 4.21 -36.95 -43.20
N LEU A 12 5.21 -36.33 -43.82
CA LEU A 12 5.00 -35.24 -44.77
C LEU A 12 4.43 -35.77 -46.09
N PRO A 13 3.39 -35.12 -46.66
CA PRO A 13 2.94 -35.38 -48.02
C PRO A 13 4.12 -35.27 -48.99
N LYS A 14 4.20 -36.18 -49.97
CA LYS A 14 5.32 -36.26 -50.94
C LYS A 14 5.59 -34.98 -51.76
N ASN A 15 4.70 -33.99 -51.66
CA ASN A 15 4.70 -32.76 -52.44
C ASN A 15 5.25 -31.55 -51.65
N ILE A 16 5.59 -31.71 -50.36
CA ILE A 16 6.14 -30.64 -49.53
C ILE A 16 7.66 -30.79 -49.45
N ASN A 17 8.39 -29.70 -49.69
CA ASN A 17 9.83 -29.66 -49.55
C ASN A 17 10.22 -29.92 -48.08
N PRO A 18 11.02 -30.97 -47.78
CA PRO A 18 11.41 -31.30 -46.41
C PRO A 18 12.11 -30.15 -45.66
N LEU A 19 12.79 -29.25 -46.38
CA LEU A 19 13.45 -28.09 -45.80
C LEU A 19 12.43 -27.04 -45.33
N GLU A 20 11.41 -26.76 -46.15
CA GLU A 20 10.32 -25.85 -45.80
C GLU A 20 9.49 -26.37 -44.61
N ALA A 21 9.25 -27.68 -44.58
CA ALA A 21 8.57 -28.32 -43.46
C ALA A 21 9.39 -28.22 -42.15
N LEU A 22 10.72 -28.41 -42.24
CA LEU A 22 11.60 -28.27 -41.08
C LEU A 22 11.65 -26.83 -40.57
N GLU A 23 11.69 -25.84 -41.46
CA GLU A 23 11.61 -24.42 -41.09
C GLU A 23 10.28 -24.08 -40.43
N GLY A 24 9.16 -24.59 -40.95
CA GLY A 24 7.84 -24.41 -40.33
C GLY A 24 7.79 -24.99 -38.91
N ILE A 25 8.33 -26.20 -38.70
CA ILE A 25 8.40 -26.83 -37.37
C ILE A 25 9.27 -26.01 -36.41
N LYS A 26 10.42 -25.51 -36.87
CA LYS A 26 11.29 -24.65 -36.05
C LYS A 26 10.58 -23.37 -35.62
N ARG A 27 9.92 -22.68 -36.55
CA ARG A 27 9.15 -21.46 -36.24
C ARG A 27 8.03 -21.73 -35.22
N ILE A 28 7.28 -22.82 -35.40
CA ILE A 28 6.23 -23.20 -34.43
C ILE A 28 6.84 -23.47 -33.05
N HIS A 29 7.98 -24.15 -32.99
CA HIS A 29 8.67 -24.43 -31.73
C HIS A 29 9.17 -23.14 -31.06
N GLU A 30 9.76 -22.23 -31.82
CA GLU A 30 10.20 -20.90 -31.35
C GLU A 30 9.01 -20.10 -30.81
N MET A 31 7.88 -20.07 -31.53
CA MET A 31 6.65 -19.43 -31.06
C MET A 31 6.11 -20.06 -29.77
N GLN A 32 6.18 -21.39 -29.62
CA GLN A 32 5.77 -22.07 -28.39
C GLN A 32 6.67 -21.69 -27.20
N LEU A 33 7.97 -21.55 -27.42
CA LEU A 33 8.90 -21.09 -26.38
C LEU A 33 8.60 -19.64 -25.99
N GLU A 34 8.35 -18.77 -26.97
CA GLU A 34 7.98 -17.38 -26.74
C GLU A 34 6.66 -17.26 -25.96
N ILE A 35 5.61 -18.00 -26.35
CA ILE A 35 4.33 -18.04 -25.62
C ILE A 35 4.55 -18.44 -24.16
N LYS A 36 5.38 -19.47 -23.90
CA LYS A 36 5.67 -19.91 -22.53
C LYS A 36 6.44 -18.85 -21.74
N GLN A 37 7.35 -18.13 -22.38
CA GLN A 37 8.06 -17.02 -21.75
C GLN A 37 7.12 -15.86 -21.40
N LEU A 38 6.23 -15.48 -22.31
CA LEU A 38 5.23 -14.45 -22.10
C LEU A 38 4.23 -14.84 -20.99
N ASP A 39 3.79 -16.09 -20.94
CA ASP A 39 2.91 -16.60 -19.88
C ASP A 39 3.56 -16.51 -18.50
N ASN A 40 4.85 -16.87 -18.40
CA ASN A 40 5.61 -16.72 -17.16
C ASN A 40 5.75 -15.24 -16.76
N GLN A 41 6.05 -14.35 -17.71
CA GLN A 41 6.15 -12.92 -17.45
C GLN A 41 4.82 -12.33 -16.99
N SER A 42 3.69 -12.76 -17.57
CA SER A 42 2.35 -12.35 -17.16
C SER A 42 2.08 -12.76 -15.72
N LYS A 43 2.38 -14.01 -15.36
CA LYS A 43 2.22 -14.51 -13.98
C LYS A 43 3.09 -13.75 -12.98
N ASP A 44 4.33 -13.44 -13.36
CA ASP A 44 5.23 -12.64 -12.52
C ASP A 44 4.68 -11.22 -12.30
N LEU A 45 4.07 -10.61 -13.32
CA LEU A 45 3.42 -9.30 -13.21
C LEU A 45 2.19 -9.35 -12.30
N GLU A 46 1.34 -10.36 -12.43
CA GLU A 46 0.16 -10.56 -11.58
C GLU A 46 0.54 -10.72 -10.11
N ILE A 47 1.61 -11.49 -9.82
CA ILE A 47 2.11 -11.67 -8.46
C ILE A 47 2.63 -10.33 -7.91
N LYS A 48 3.41 -9.58 -8.70
CA LYS A 48 3.94 -8.27 -8.29
C LYS A 48 2.82 -7.26 -8.03
N GLU A 49 1.80 -7.23 -8.89
CA GLU A 49 0.64 -6.38 -8.72
C GLU A 49 -0.07 -6.69 -7.40
N LYS A 50 -0.32 -7.97 -7.13
CA LYS A 50 -1.00 -8.40 -5.90
C LYS A 50 -0.22 -7.98 -4.64
N VAL A 51 1.09 -8.23 -4.62
CA VAL A 51 1.95 -7.83 -3.49
C VAL A 51 1.90 -6.31 -3.30
N LEU A 52 2.04 -5.54 -4.38
CA LEU A 52 2.03 -4.08 -4.29
C LEU A 52 0.67 -3.55 -3.82
N MET A 53 -0.43 -4.16 -4.24
CA MET A 53 -1.77 -3.80 -3.78
C MET A 53 -1.97 -4.11 -2.30
N GLU A 54 -1.50 -5.27 -1.84
CA GLU A 54 -1.54 -5.60 -0.41
C GLU A 54 -0.73 -4.60 0.42
N GLU A 55 0.49 -4.24 -0.02
CA GLU A 55 1.29 -3.21 0.65
C GLU A 55 0.59 -1.85 0.68
N LEU A 56 -0.02 -1.43 -0.44
CA LEU A 56 -0.73 -0.15 -0.52
C LEU A 56 -1.93 -0.13 0.42
N GLN A 57 -2.70 -1.22 0.47
CA GLN A 57 -3.84 -1.35 1.39
C GLN A 57 -3.40 -1.28 2.85
N GLN A 58 -2.28 -1.91 3.21
CA GLN A 58 -1.76 -1.84 4.58
C GLN A 58 -1.29 -0.43 4.94
N LYS A 59 -0.57 0.25 4.03
CA LYS A 59 -0.16 1.65 4.22
C LYS A 59 -1.37 2.57 4.38
N TYR A 60 -2.40 2.39 3.56
CA TYR A 60 -3.64 3.15 3.63
C TYR A 60 -4.34 2.98 4.99
N LYS A 61 -4.51 1.72 5.43
CA LYS A 61 -5.09 1.39 6.74
C LYS A 61 -4.31 1.99 7.90
N LEU A 62 -2.97 1.93 7.84
CA LEU A 62 -2.10 2.52 8.85
C LEU A 62 -2.30 4.03 8.93
N LEU A 63 -2.28 4.72 7.78
CA LEU A 63 -2.47 6.17 7.72
C LEU A 63 -3.84 6.61 8.24
N HIS A 64 -4.89 5.86 7.92
CA HIS A 64 -6.24 6.18 8.43
C HIS A 64 -6.30 6.02 9.96
N LYS A 65 -5.75 4.95 10.51
CA LYS A 65 -5.65 4.78 11.96
C LYS A 65 -4.83 5.89 12.63
N LEU A 66 -3.74 6.32 12.00
CA LEU A 66 -2.92 7.45 12.48
C LEU A 66 -3.75 8.73 12.51
N PHE A 67 -4.47 9.04 11.43
CA PHE A 67 -5.33 10.22 11.36
C PHE A 67 -6.44 10.17 12.41
N ASP A 68 -7.17 9.07 12.50
CA ASP A 68 -8.25 8.91 13.48
C ASP A 68 -7.72 9.15 14.90
N LYS A 69 -6.56 8.56 15.23
CA LYS A 69 -5.94 8.72 16.54
C LYS A 69 -5.55 10.19 16.80
N VAL A 70 -4.79 10.81 15.90
CA VAL A 70 -4.33 12.20 16.01
C VAL A 70 -5.49 13.17 16.17
N PHE A 71 -6.51 13.06 15.33
CA PHE A 71 -7.65 13.98 15.37
C PHE A 71 -8.55 13.73 16.58
N SER A 72 -8.69 12.47 17.02
CA SER A 72 -9.44 12.16 18.25
C SER A 72 -8.78 12.77 19.49
N GLU A 73 -7.46 12.66 19.63
CA GLU A 73 -6.70 13.24 20.74
C GLU A 73 -6.80 14.76 20.73
N ARG A 74 -6.61 15.39 19.56
CA ARG A 74 -6.75 16.85 19.42
C ARG A 74 -8.16 17.32 19.79
N THR A 75 -9.19 16.59 19.36
CA THR A 75 -10.58 16.91 19.72
C THR A 75 -10.77 16.85 21.24
N SER A 76 -10.25 15.81 21.89
CA SER A 76 -10.31 15.67 23.35
C SER A 76 -9.62 16.84 24.07
N VAL A 77 -8.43 17.23 23.62
CA VAL A 77 -7.67 18.35 24.21
C VAL A 77 -8.41 19.68 23.99
N ILE A 78 -8.97 19.90 22.80
CA ILE A 78 -9.75 21.11 22.49
C ILE A 78 -10.96 21.20 23.41
N ASN A 79 -11.74 20.12 23.53
CA ASN A 79 -12.91 20.07 24.41
C ASN A 79 -12.52 20.35 25.86
N LYS A 80 -11.40 19.79 26.33
CA LYS A 80 -10.93 20.02 27.68
C LYS A 80 -10.58 21.49 27.95
N ASN A 81 -10.00 22.19 26.97
CA ASN A 81 -9.72 23.61 27.10
C ASN A 81 -10.99 24.46 27.11
N PHE A 82 -12.04 24.08 26.35
CA PHE A 82 -13.35 24.72 26.46
C PHE A 82 -13.96 24.53 27.86
N GLU A 83 -13.86 23.34 28.45
CA GLU A 83 -14.31 23.11 29.84
C GLU A 83 -13.58 24.02 30.84
N ILE A 84 -12.27 24.23 30.67
CA ILE A 84 -11.48 25.13 31.52
C ILE A 84 -11.97 26.57 31.37
N ILE A 85 -12.21 27.03 30.14
CA ILE A 85 -12.73 28.37 29.87
C ILE A 85 -14.10 28.55 30.53
N ASP A 86 -15.00 27.58 30.39
CA ASP A 86 -16.34 27.61 30.99
C ASP A 86 -16.28 27.67 32.52
N GLU A 87 -15.37 26.92 33.15
CA GLU A 87 -15.14 27.00 34.61
C GLU A 87 -14.61 28.37 35.03
N GLY A 88 -13.68 28.94 34.26
CA GLY A 88 -13.17 30.29 34.50
C GLY A 88 -14.27 31.35 34.41
N LEU A 89 -15.16 31.23 33.41
CA LEU A 89 -16.33 32.10 33.25
C LEU A 89 -17.29 32.00 34.45
N LYS A 90 -17.63 30.79 34.90
CA LYS A 90 -18.50 30.59 36.07
C LYS A 90 -17.94 31.20 37.34
N ARG A 91 -16.61 31.13 37.52
CA ARG A 91 -15.90 31.64 38.70
C ARG A 91 -15.52 33.11 38.60
N ASN A 92 -15.75 33.74 37.44
CA ASN A 92 -15.25 35.06 37.08
C ASN A 92 -13.72 35.19 37.29
N ASP A 93 -13.00 34.09 37.01
CA ASP A 93 -11.56 33.96 37.17
C ASP A 93 -10.86 34.16 35.82
N LYS A 94 -10.24 35.32 35.65
CA LYS A 94 -9.58 35.71 34.40
C LYS A 94 -8.34 34.89 34.09
N ASP A 95 -7.65 34.39 35.10
CA ASP A 95 -6.41 33.63 34.90
C ASP A 95 -6.74 32.23 34.35
N ILE A 96 -7.82 31.61 34.83
CA ILE A 96 -8.33 30.35 34.30
C ILE A 96 -8.78 30.51 32.83
N ILE A 97 -9.54 31.57 32.54
CA ILE A 97 -9.99 31.86 31.17
C ILE A 97 -8.78 32.03 30.23
N LEU A 98 -7.80 32.83 30.64
CA LEU A 98 -6.61 33.12 29.83
C LEU A 98 -5.76 31.86 29.62
N SER A 99 -5.64 31.01 30.63
CA SER A 99 -4.94 29.72 30.52
C SER A 99 -5.60 28.82 29.46
N GLY A 100 -6.91 28.64 29.53
CA GLY A 100 -7.65 27.83 28.55
C GLY A 100 -7.52 28.37 27.12
N LEU A 101 -7.62 29.70 26.93
CA LEU A 101 -7.45 30.34 25.62
C LEU A 101 -6.03 30.19 25.07
N THR A 102 -5.02 30.35 25.91
CA THR A 102 -3.61 30.21 25.52
C THR A 102 -3.30 28.78 25.08
N ASN A 103 -3.73 27.80 25.88
CA ASN A 103 -3.55 26.39 25.56
C ASN A 103 -4.29 26.00 24.29
N LEU A 104 -5.54 26.47 24.11
CA LEU A 104 -6.31 26.23 22.88
C LEU A 104 -5.61 26.82 21.66
N SER A 105 -5.10 28.06 21.75
CA SER A 105 -4.33 28.70 20.69
C SER A 105 -3.08 27.88 20.32
N ASN A 106 -2.35 27.37 21.31
CA ASN A 106 -1.17 26.54 21.10
C ASN A 106 -1.53 25.24 20.36
N VAL A 107 -2.60 24.57 20.77
CA VAL A 107 -3.06 23.32 20.15
C VAL A 107 -3.47 23.56 18.70
N ILE A 108 -4.26 24.59 18.42
CA ILE A 108 -4.74 24.91 17.06
C ILE A 108 -3.57 25.32 16.15
N SER A 109 -2.61 26.09 16.68
CA SER A 109 -1.45 26.56 15.91
C SER A 109 -0.43 25.46 15.63
N ALA A 110 -0.35 24.45 16.49
CA ALA A 110 0.54 23.31 16.30
C ALA A 110 0.02 22.36 15.20
N SER A 111 0.93 21.87 14.36
CA SER A 111 0.61 20.84 13.35
C SER A 111 0.06 19.57 14.01
N PRO A 112 -1.02 18.97 13.50
CA PRO A 112 -1.50 17.66 13.99
C PRO A 112 -0.48 16.54 13.76
N PHE A 113 0.52 16.77 12.91
CA PHE A 113 1.50 15.75 12.50
C PHE A 113 2.89 15.99 13.09
N SER A 114 3.05 16.88 14.07
CA SER A 114 4.36 17.15 14.68
C SER A 114 4.99 15.90 15.30
N ASN A 115 4.17 14.95 15.77
CA ASN A 115 4.62 13.75 16.48
C ASN A 115 4.35 12.46 15.65
N ILE A 116 4.24 12.58 14.32
CA ILE A 116 3.81 11.45 13.47
C ILE A 116 4.77 10.26 13.51
N ALA A 117 6.07 10.49 13.75
CA ALA A 117 7.07 9.44 13.86
C ALA A 117 6.82 8.53 15.08
N GLU A 118 6.57 9.14 16.24
CA GLU A 118 6.26 8.44 17.49
C GLU A 118 4.92 7.70 17.39
N LEU A 119 3.88 8.36 16.87
CA LEU A 119 2.58 7.74 16.61
C LEU A 119 2.66 6.55 15.65
N THR A 120 3.51 6.64 14.62
CA THR A 120 3.75 5.52 13.69
C THR A 120 4.38 4.33 14.41
N GLU A 121 5.29 4.57 15.33
CA GLU A 121 5.92 3.51 16.14
C GLU A 121 4.93 2.84 17.10
N LEU A 122 4.03 3.61 17.70
CA LEU A 122 2.99 3.08 18.59
C LEU A 122 1.97 2.21 17.87
N ILE A 123 1.52 2.63 16.69
CA ILE A 123 0.58 1.82 15.91
C ILE A 123 1.24 0.56 15.38
N LYS A 124 2.54 0.60 15.05
CA LYS A 124 3.31 -0.58 14.67
C LYS A 124 3.51 -1.56 15.83
N THR A 125 3.76 -1.06 17.04
CA THR A 125 4.03 -1.89 18.23
C THR A 125 2.76 -2.35 18.95
N GLY A 126 1.59 -1.79 18.60
CA GLY A 126 0.31 -2.13 19.23
C GLY A 126 0.21 -1.70 20.70
N LYS A 127 1.15 -0.88 21.19
CA LYS A 127 1.15 -0.37 22.56
C LYS A 127 0.36 0.93 22.63
N THR A 128 -0.63 0.98 23.51
CA THR A 128 -1.25 2.21 24.00
C THR A 128 -0.22 2.94 24.87
N ILE A 129 0.15 4.18 24.52
CA ILE A 129 0.78 5.08 25.49
C ILE A 129 -0.33 5.54 26.43
N GLU A 130 -0.14 5.29 27.71
CA GLU A 130 -0.82 6.03 28.77
C GLU A 130 -0.13 7.41 28.85
N LEU A 131 -0.85 8.45 28.42
CA LEU A 131 -0.51 9.85 28.66
C LEU A 131 -1.34 10.37 29.83
#